data_AF-A0AA48HV69-F1
#
_entry.id   AF-A0AA48HV69-F1
#
_cell.length_a   1.000
_cell.length_b   1.000
_cell.length_c   1.000
_cell.angle_alpha   90.00
_cell.angle_beta   90.00
_cell.angle_gamma   90.00
#
_symmetry.space_group_name_H-M   'P 1'
#
loop_
_entity.id
_entity.type
_entity.pdbx_description
1 polymer ?
#
loop_
_entity_poly.entity_id
_entity_poly.type
_entity_poly.pdbx_seq_one_letter_code
_entity_poly.pdbx_strand_id
1 'polypeptide(L)'
;MRILGIDPGYAIMGFAVVEIVEKSIKFVDCGVVVTSPKLTFPERLEKIFEETMKLFKKYKPDIAAIEDLYFRNNQKTAICVAQSRGVMVLASKISGVVVVSYTPAQIKMAVTGCGKAKKFEIISSMRTLLKLNFDPTPDDAADAIAIAVCHAGKVNELHQGDE
;
A
#
# COMPACT_ATOMS: atom_id res chain seq x y z
N MET A 1 -7.22 14.86 0.64
CA MET A 1 -7.30 13.55 1.34
C MET A 1 -5.97 12.85 1.18
N ARG A 2 -5.34 12.39 2.28
CA ARG A 2 -4.06 11.70 2.26
C ARG A 2 -4.23 10.20 2.48
N ILE A 3 -3.57 9.42 1.63
CA ILE A 3 -3.72 7.97 1.57
C ILE A 3 -2.35 7.35 1.75
N LEU A 4 -2.24 6.41 2.70
CA LEU A 4 -1.09 5.54 2.86
C LEU A 4 -1.40 4.19 2.23
N GLY A 5 -0.77 3.86 1.11
CA GLY A 5 -0.74 2.49 0.56
C GLY A 5 0.28 1.65 1.30
N ILE A 6 -0.08 0.42 1.65
CA ILE A 6 0.78 -0.55 2.34
C ILE A 6 0.74 -1.88 1.60
N ASP A 7 1.91 -2.32 1.14
CA ASP A 7 2.14 -3.68 0.64
C ASP A 7 2.65 -4.56 1.81
N PRO A 8 1.80 -5.47 2.34
CA PRO A 8 2.10 -6.18 3.56
C PRO A 8 3.16 -7.26 3.39
N GLY A 9 4.20 -7.19 4.22
CA GLY A 9 5.15 -8.28 4.40
C GLY A 9 5.75 -8.28 5.80
N TYR A 10 6.44 -9.37 6.15
CA TYR A 10 7.11 -9.48 7.46
C TYR A 10 8.62 -9.26 7.38
N ALA A 11 9.23 -9.42 6.20
CA ALA A 11 10.64 -9.16 5.94
C ALA A 11 10.85 -7.79 5.30
N ILE A 12 10.02 -7.46 4.32
CA ILE A 12 9.95 -6.17 3.65
C ILE A 12 8.47 -5.79 3.65
N MET A 13 8.15 -4.56 4.05
CA MET A 13 6.81 -3.96 3.95
C MET A 13 6.94 -2.70 3.12
N GLY A 14 6.26 -2.64 1.97
CA GLY A 14 6.21 -1.45 1.14
C GLY A 14 5.25 -0.42 1.71
N PHE A 15 5.60 0.86 1.58
CA PHE A 15 4.67 1.96 1.85
C PHE A 15 4.76 3.04 0.78
N ALA A 16 3.63 3.71 0.54
CA ALA A 16 3.57 4.89 -0.30
C ALA A 16 2.52 5.86 0.19
N VAL A 17 2.79 7.15 0.06
CA VAL A 17 1.88 8.23 0.44
C VAL A 17 1.51 9.00 -0.81
N VAL A 18 0.21 9.11 -1.04
CA VAL A 18 -0.36 9.97 -2.08
C VAL A 18 -1.39 10.89 -1.47
N GLU A 19 -1.64 12.00 -2.15
CA GLU A 19 -2.64 12.99 -1.75
C GLU A 19 -3.57 13.32 -2.90
N ILE A 20 -4.87 13.25 -2.65
CA ILE A 20 -5.88 13.78 -3.54
C ILE A 20 -6.04 15.26 -3.22
N VAL A 21 -5.74 16.11 -4.20
CA VAL A 21 -5.99 17.55 -4.20
C VAL A 21 -6.94 17.84 -5.35
N GLU A 22 -8.16 18.28 -5.02
CA GLU A 22 -9.29 18.37 -5.96
C GLU A 22 -9.53 17.01 -6.65
N LYS A 23 -9.30 16.91 -7.96
CA LYS A 23 -9.42 15.68 -8.75
C LYS A 23 -8.05 15.07 -9.10
N SER A 24 -6.94 15.69 -8.68
CA SER A 24 -5.57 15.25 -9.02
C SER A 24 -4.94 14.40 -7.91
N ILE A 25 -4.25 13.32 -8.30
CA ILE A 25 -3.47 12.47 -7.40
C ILE A 25 -2.01 12.95 -7.42
N LYS A 26 -1.47 13.32 -6.27
CA LYS A 26 -0.08 13.76 -6.09
C LYS A 26 0.71 12.73 -5.31
N PHE A 27 1.90 12.40 -5.81
CA PHE A 27 2.87 11.61 -5.07
C PHE A 27 3.47 12.44 -3.93
N VAL A 28 3.64 11.83 -2.75
CA VAL A 28 4.24 12.48 -1.58
C VAL A 28 5.55 11.78 -1.18
N ASP A 29 5.51 10.47 -0.95
CA ASP A 29 6.67 9.69 -0.53
C ASP A 29 6.46 8.20 -0.76
N CYS A 30 7.52 7.41 -0.81
CA CYS A 30 7.45 5.95 -0.78
C CYS A 30 8.73 5.34 -0.23
N GLY A 31 8.64 4.09 0.23
CA GLY A 31 9.80 3.35 0.65
C GLY A 31 9.44 1.97 1.16
N VAL A 32 10.38 1.39 1.91
CA VAL A 32 10.20 0.08 2.53
C VAL A 32 10.63 0.09 3.99
N VAL A 33 9.93 -0.69 4.79
CA VAL A 33 10.38 -1.09 6.12
C VAL A 33 10.97 -2.49 6.02
N VAL A 34 12.24 -2.62 6.40
CA VAL A 34 12.96 -3.90 6.35
C VAL A 34 13.19 -4.42 7.77
N THR A 35 12.87 -5.68 8.01
CA THR A 35 13.17 -6.36 9.28
C THR A 35 14.26 -7.40 9.09
N SER A 36 15.18 -7.48 10.06
CA SER A 36 16.37 -8.33 9.98
C SER A 36 16.01 -9.82 10.10
N PRO A 37 16.65 -10.72 9.34
CA PRO A 37 16.52 -12.17 9.53
C PRO A 37 17.09 -12.72 10.82
N LYS A 38 17.86 -11.91 11.56
CA LYS A 38 18.35 -12.27 12.89
C LYS A 38 17.29 -12.11 13.99
N LEU A 39 16.19 -11.39 13.70
CA LEU A 39 15.08 -11.22 14.64
C LEU A 39 14.15 -12.43 14.61
N THR A 40 13.67 -12.80 15.79
CA THR A 40 12.54 -13.72 15.95
C THR A 40 11.29 -13.14 15.29
N PHE A 41 10.32 -14.01 14.97
CA PHE A 41 9.10 -13.55 14.31
C PHE A 41 8.30 -12.52 15.14
N PRO A 42 8.11 -12.69 16.46
CA PRO A 42 7.47 -11.67 17.29
C PRO A 42 8.20 -10.31 17.29
N GLU A 43 9.54 -10.30 17.35
CA GLU A 43 10.32 -9.05 17.26
C GLU A 43 10.16 -8.36 15.90
N ARG A 44 10.01 -9.13 14.81
CA ARG A 44 9.68 -8.56 13.51
C ARG A 44 8.30 -7.92 13.51
N LEU A 45 7.30 -8.56 14.12
CA LEU A 45 5.95 -8.01 14.25
C LEU A 45 5.94 -6.72 15.08
N GLU A 46 6.67 -6.68 16.19
CA GLU A 46 6.85 -5.48 17.00
C GLU A 46 7.49 -4.35 16.19
N LYS A 47 8.57 -4.63 15.46
CA LYS A 47 9.20 -3.64 14.58
C LYS A 47 8.23 -3.12 13.51
N ILE A 48 7.42 -3.98 12.92
CA ILE A 48 6.40 -3.58 11.94
C ILE A 48 5.37 -2.65 12.58
N PHE A 49 4.86 -3.00 13.77
CA PHE A 49 3.98 -2.14 14.53
C PHE A 49 4.59 -0.74 14.74
N GLU A 50 5.82 -0.68 15.28
CA GLU A 50 6.50 0.58 15.55
C GLU A 50 6.70 1.43 14.30
N GLU A 51 7.15 0.83 13.20
CA GLU A 51 7.38 1.55 11.95
C GLU A 51 6.06 2.01 11.33
N THR A 52 5.00 1.19 11.36
CA THR A 52 3.67 1.62 10.93
C THR A 52 3.15 2.80 11.77
N MET A 53 3.34 2.78 13.09
CA MET A 53 2.98 3.91 13.96
C MET A 53 3.81 5.17 13.63
N LYS A 54 5.09 5.03 13.30
CA LYS A 54 5.93 6.15 12.83
C LYS A 54 5.41 6.74 11.53
N LEU A 55 5.00 5.91 10.57
CA LEU A 55 4.39 6.36 9.31
C LEU A 55 3.10 7.15 9.58
N PHE A 56 2.21 6.65 10.44
CA PHE A 56 0.99 7.37 10.82
C PHE A 56 1.28 8.69 11.51
N LYS A 57 2.25 8.75 12.41
CA LYS A 57 2.65 9.99 13.06
C LYS A 57 3.27 10.99 12.07
N LYS A 58 4.12 10.52 11.15
CA LYS A 58 4.84 11.36 10.17
C LYS A 58 3.88 11.94 9.14
N TYR A 59 3.06 11.10 8.52
CA TYR A 59 2.25 11.51 7.37
C TYR A 59 0.81 11.86 7.72
N LYS A 60 0.27 11.39 8.86
CA LYS A 60 -1.12 11.61 9.28
C LYS A 60 -2.12 11.31 8.15
N PRO A 61 -2.13 10.08 7.59
CA PRO A 61 -3.07 9.73 6.53
C PRO A 61 -4.50 9.66 7.06
N ASP A 62 -5.47 9.98 6.21
CA ASP A 62 -6.89 9.77 6.47
C ASP A 62 -7.26 8.28 6.30
N ILE A 63 -6.61 7.63 5.34
CA ILE A 63 -6.86 6.24 4.93
C ILE A 63 -5.55 5.45 4.86
N ALA A 64 -5.59 4.21 5.36
CA ALA A 64 -4.61 3.18 5.06
C ALA A 64 -5.22 2.18 4.07
N ALA A 65 -4.75 2.20 2.82
CA ALA A 65 -5.10 1.22 1.80
C ALA A 65 -4.10 0.06 1.86
N ILE A 66 -4.58 -1.16 2.09
CA ILE A 66 -3.73 -2.34 2.31
C ILE A 66 -4.11 -3.43 1.32
N GLU A 67 -3.14 -4.11 0.72
CA GLU A 67 -3.44 -5.26 -0.14
C GLU A 67 -4.16 -6.38 0.63
N ASP A 68 -5.14 -7.00 -0.03
CA ASP A 68 -5.72 -8.26 0.40
C ASP A 68 -4.87 -9.44 -0.01
N LEU A 69 -4.70 -10.35 0.93
CA LEU A 69 -3.87 -11.51 0.76
C LEU A 69 -4.60 -12.60 -0.03
N TYR A 70 -4.09 -12.95 -1.21
CA TYR A 70 -4.60 -14.07 -2.01
C TYR A 70 -3.54 -15.16 -2.15
N PHE A 71 -3.73 -16.29 -1.46
CA PHE A 71 -2.75 -17.38 -1.45
C PHE A 71 -3.26 -18.61 -2.22
N ARG A 72 -2.39 -19.21 -3.05
CA ARG A 72 -2.67 -20.51 -3.69
C ARG A 72 -1.77 -21.65 -3.19
N ASN A 73 -0.45 -21.44 -3.03
CA ASN A 73 0.49 -22.57 -2.92
C ASN A 73 1.50 -22.54 -1.74
N ASN A 74 1.61 -21.47 -0.93
CA ASN A 74 2.58 -21.42 0.18
C ASN A 74 1.95 -20.98 1.51
N GLN A 75 1.39 -21.95 2.23
CA GLN A 75 0.64 -21.71 3.48
C GLN A 75 1.51 -21.14 4.61
N LYS A 76 2.79 -21.53 4.73
CA LYS A 76 3.66 -21.04 5.81
C LYS A 76 3.97 -19.56 5.66
N THR A 77 4.40 -19.14 4.46
CA THR A 77 4.65 -17.72 4.17
C THR A 77 3.35 -16.92 4.29
N ALA A 78 2.24 -17.49 3.80
CA ALA A 78 0.92 -16.86 3.89
C ALA A 78 0.51 -16.50 5.33
N ILE A 79 0.69 -17.44 6.26
CA ILE A 79 0.37 -17.25 7.67
C ILE A 79 1.23 -16.13 8.29
N CYS A 80 2.53 -16.08 7.98
CA CYS A 80 3.41 -15.03 8.49
C CYS A 80 3.03 -13.64 7.96
N VAL A 81 2.73 -13.53 6.66
CA VAL A 81 2.28 -12.26 6.05
C VAL A 81 0.92 -11.84 6.62
N ALA A 82 0.00 -12.78 6.82
CA ALA A 82 -1.31 -12.51 7.43
C ALA A 82 -1.19 -11.96 8.86
N GLN A 83 -0.29 -12.49 9.67
CA GLN A 83 -0.01 -11.96 11.01
C GLN A 83 0.55 -10.53 10.95
N SER A 84 1.51 -10.28 10.05
CA SER A 84 2.06 -8.93 9.81
C SER A 84 0.98 -7.93 9.38
N ARG A 85 0.13 -8.31 8.43
CA ARG A 85 -1.03 -7.50 8.02
C ARG A 85 -1.98 -7.23 9.19
N GLY A 86 -2.23 -8.22 10.05
CA GLY A 86 -3.04 -8.05 11.26
C GLY A 86 -2.50 -6.96 12.19
N VAL A 87 -1.17 -6.92 12.36
CA VAL A 87 -0.49 -5.85 13.11
C VAL A 87 -0.70 -4.48 12.47
N MET A 88 -0.57 -4.38 11.15
CA MET A 88 -0.80 -3.12 10.42
C MET A 88 -2.25 -2.62 10.58
N VAL A 89 -3.23 -3.53 10.47
CA VAL A 89 -4.65 -3.21 10.67
C VAL A 89 -4.92 -2.72 12.09
N LEU A 90 -4.33 -3.38 13.09
CA LEU A 90 -4.44 -2.97 14.49
C LEU A 90 -3.80 -1.58 14.71
N ALA A 91 -2.61 -1.35 14.17
CA ALA A 91 -1.93 -0.05 14.25
C ALA A 91 -2.77 1.08 13.63
N SER A 92 -3.41 0.83 12.49
CA SER A 92 -4.33 1.78 11.85
C SER A 92 -5.49 2.13 12.77
N LYS A 93 -6.13 1.11 13.37
CA LYS A 93 -7.26 1.32 14.28
C LYS A 93 -6.87 2.11 15.52
N ILE A 94 -5.72 1.80 16.14
CA ILE A 94 -5.18 2.54 17.29
C ILE A 94 -4.90 4.00 16.91
N SER A 95 -4.45 4.25 15.69
CA SER A 95 -4.15 5.60 15.18
C SER A 95 -5.36 6.37 14.68
N GLY A 96 -6.57 5.78 14.74
CA GLY A 96 -7.80 6.39 14.21
C GLY A 96 -7.85 6.46 12.68
N VAL A 97 -6.99 5.73 11.97
CA VAL A 97 -6.91 5.71 10.51
C VAL A 97 -7.87 4.64 9.97
N VAL A 98 -8.67 5.01 8.97
CA VAL A 98 -9.62 4.08 8.34
C VAL A 98 -8.85 3.11 7.42
N VAL A 99 -9.14 1.81 7.57
CA VAL A 99 -8.53 0.77 6.73
C VAL A 99 -9.47 0.40 5.59
N VAL A 100 -8.92 0.37 4.39
CA VAL A 100 -9.57 -0.19 3.20
C VAL A 100 -8.66 -1.25 2.58
N SER A 101 -9.25 -2.21 1.89
CA SER A 101 -8.47 -3.30 1.30
C SER A 101 -8.85 -3.61 -0.14
N TYR A 102 -7.84 -4.04 -0.91
CA TYR A 102 -7.97 -4.31 -2.33
C TYR A 102 -7.28 -5.60 -2.73
N THR A 103 -7.95 -6.39 -3.57
CA THR A 103 -7.35 -7.56 -4.20
C THR A 103 -6.31 -7.16 -5.25
N PRO A 104 -5.32 -8.02 -5.54
CA PRO A 104 -4.33 -7.77 -6.60
C PRO A 104 -4.97 -7.43 -7.96
N ALA A 105 -6.12 -8.06 -8.28
CA ALA A 105 -6.84 -7.82 -9.51
C ALA A 105 -7.48 -6.41 -9.56
N GLN A 106 -8.03 -5.93 -8.44
CA GLN A 106 -8.59 -4.58 -8.34
C GLN A 106 -7.51 -3.52 -8.48
N ILE A 107 -6.33 -3.74 -7.88
CA ILE A 107 -5.18 -2.82 -7.99
C ILE A 107 -4.74 -2.72 -9.46
N LYS A 108 -4.53 -3.86 -10.12
CA LYS A 108 -4.15 -3.90 -11.54
C LYS A 108 -5.17 -3.22 -12.44
N MET A 109 -6.45 -3.48 -12.21
CA MET A 109 -7.54 -2.87 -12.97
C MET A 109 -7.54 -1.34 -12.80
N ALA A 110 -7.42 -0.85 -11.55
CA ALA A 110 -7.47 0.58 -11.28
C ALA A 110 -6.28 1.35 -11.86
N VAL A 111 -5.08 0.75 -11.87
CA VAL A 111 -3.86 1.43 -12.35
C VAL A 111 -3.70 1.37 -13.87
N THR A 112 -4.10 0.27 -14.50
CA THR A 112 -3.80 0.03 -15.93
C THR A 112 -5.02 -0.11 -16.83
N GLY A 113 -6.24 -0.18 -16.27
CA GLY A 113 -7.45 -0.57 -17.00
C GLY A 113 -7.49 -2.06 -17.36
N CYS A 114 -6.53 -2.87 -16.90
CA CYS A 114 -6.45 -4.29 -17.19
C CYS A 114 -6.03 -5.11 -15.95
N GLY A 115 -6.93 -5.94 -15.43
CA GLY A 115 -6.66 -6.81 -14.27
C GLY A 115 -5.55 -7.87 -14.50
N LYS A 116 -5.11 -8.07 -15.75
CA LYS A 116 -4.05 -9.02 -16.14
C LYS A 116 -2.72 -8.33 -16.51
N ALA A 117 -2.60 -7.03 -16.27
CA ALA A 117 -1.38 -6.28 -16.59
C ALA A 117 -0.13 -6.87 -15.93
N LYS A 118 0.99 -6.78 -16.66
CA LYS A 118 2.34 -7.15 -16.23
C LYS A 118 2.95 -6.03 -15.38
N LYS A 119 3.95 -6.37 -14.55
CA LYS A 119 4.53 -5.42 -13.58
C LYS A 119 5.07 -4.14 -14.23
N PHE A 120 5.73 -4.24 -15.39
CA PHE A 120 6.24 -3.07 -16.11
C PHE A 120 5.12 -2.12 -16.61
N GLU A 121 3.94 -2.65 -16.96
CA GLU A 121 2.80 -1.85 -17.41
C GLU A 121 2.23 -1.04 -16.25
N ILE A 122 2.14 -1.65 -15.07
CA ILE A 122 1.72 -0.97 -13.84
C ILE A 122 2.69 0.17 -13.52
N ILE A 123 4.01 -0.09 -13.52
CA ILE A 123 5.03 0.92 -13.25
C ILE A 123 4.94 2.09 -14.25
N SER A 124 4.83 1.79 -15.54
CA SER A 124 4.70 2.81 -16.59
C SER A 124 3.45 3.69 -16.41
N SER A 125 2.30 3.07 -16.12
CA SER A 125 1.05 3.78 -15.83
C SER A 125 1.18 4.68 -14.61
N MET A 126 1.77 4.19 -13.51
CA MET A 126 1.98 4.99 -12.30
C MET A 126 2.91 6.18 -12.54
N ARG A 127 4.00 5.99 -13.28
CA ARG A 127 4.93 7.07 -13.62
C ARG A 127 4.23 8.19 -14.39
N THR A 128 3.38 7.82 -15.34
CA THR A 128 2.60 8.77 -16.14
C THR A 128 1.57 9.50 -15.26
N LEU A 129 0.77 8.75 -14.49
CA LEU A 129 -0.29 9.29 -13.64
C LEU A 129 0.25 10.25 -12.56
N LEU A 130 1.33 9.85 -11.89
CA LEU A 130 1.92 10.59 -10.77
C LEU A 130 3.06 11.52 -11.19
N LYS A 131 3.40 11.57 -12.49
CA LYS A 131 4.51 12.34 -13.05
C LYS A 131 5.86 12.04 -12.38
N LEU A 132 6.13 10.77 -12.10
CA LEU A 132 7.39 10.35 -11.46
C LEU A 132 8.54 10.40 -12.46
N ASN A 133 9.65 11.01 -12.05
CA ASN A 133 10.90 11.07 -12.79
C ASN A 133 11.86 9.90 -12.45
N PHE A 134 11.40 8.92 -11.68
CA PHE A 134 12.15 7.73 -11.27
C PHE A 134 11.29 6.47 -11.43
N ASP A 135 11.94 5.31 -11.46
CA ASP A 135 11.26 4.02 -11.35
C ASP A 135 11.11 3.65 -9.87
N PRO A 136 9.87 3.43 -9.36
CA PRO A 136 9.67 3.01 -7.99
C PRO A 136 10.35 1.68 -7.74
N THR A 137 11.37 1.70 -6.89
CA THR A 137 12.11 0.50 -6.47
C THR A 137 12.37 0.59 -4.96
N PRO A 138 12.42 -0.56 -4.25
CA PRO A 138 12.19 -1.93 -4.74
C PRO A 138 10.71 -2.20 -5.07
N ASP A 139 10.46 -3.41 -5.57
CA ASP A 139 9.15 -3.92 -5.98
C ASP A 139 8.03 -3.65 -4.94
N ASP A 140 8.28 -3.85 -3.65
CA ASP A 140 7.30 -3.62 -2.58
C ASP A 140 6.86 -2.15 -2.50
N ALA A 141 7.79 -1.20 -2.77
CA ALA A 141 7.45 0.22 -2.82
C ALA A 141 6.58 0.54 -4.05
N ALA A 142 6.87 -0.09 -5.20
CA ALA A 142 6.04 0.06 -6.40
C ALA A 142 4.62 -0.47 -6.16
N ASP A 143 4.51 -1.65 -5.54
CA ASP A 143 3.22 -2.28 -5.23
C ASP A 143 2.43 -1.42 -4.22
N ALA A 144 3.10 -0.81 -3.23
CA ALA A 144 2.49 0.15 -2.31
C ALA A 144 1.96 1.43 -3.00
N ILE A 145 2.68 1.98 -3.99
CA ILE A 145 2.17 3.10 -4.80
C ILE A 145 0.92 2.69 -5.55
N ALA A 146 0.91 1.50 -6.17
CA ALA A 146 -0.22 0.99 -6.92
C ALA A 146 -1.47 0.86 -6.03
N ILE A 147 -1.30 0.37 -4.79
CA ILE A 147 -2.37 0.26 -3.79
C ILE A 147 -2.92 1.64 -3.41
N ALA A 148 -2.05 2.62 -3.16
CA ALA A 148 -2.46 3.98 -2.81
C ALA A 148 -3.23 4.66 -3.96
N VAL A 149 -2.73 4.50 -5.20
CA VAL A 149 -3.37 5.00 -6.42
C VAL A 149 -4.71 4.32 -6.66
N CYS A 150 -4.83 3.02 -6.41
CA CYS A 150 -6.08 2.27 -6.55
C CYS A 150 -7.18 2.87 -5.67
N HIS A 151 -6.88 3.17 -4.41
CA HIS A 151 -7.84 3.85 -3.53
C HIS A 151 -8.18 5.24 -4.06
N ALA A 152 -7.16 6.03 -4.43
CA ALA A 152 -7.35 7.39 -4.88
C ALA A 152 -8.23 7.49 -6.14
N GLY A 153 -8.03 6.58 -7.10
CA GLY A 153 -8.87 6.47 -8.29
C GLY A 153 -10.33 6.18 -7.95
N LYS A 154 -10.60 5.21 -7.06
CA LYS A 154 -11.96 4.91 -6.60
C LYS A 154 -12.64 6.08 -5.90
N VAL A 155 -11.90 6.83 -5.08
CA VAL A 155 -12.44 8.04 -4.43
C VAL A 155 -12.83 9.07 -5.50
N ASN A 156 -12.01 9.27 -6.53
CA ASN A 156 -12.32 10.20 -7.61
C ASN A 156 -13.53 9.77 -8.46
N GLU A 157 -13.72 8.47 -8.70
CA GLU A 157 -14.87 7.93 -9.43
C GLU A 157 -16.19 8.18 -8.69
N LEU A 158 -16.21 8.00 -7.37
CA LEU A 158 -17.41 8.23 -6.55
C LEU A 158 -17.88 9.68 -6.61
N HIS A 159 -16.95 10.64 -6.62
CA HIS A 159 -17.28 12.07 -6.73
C HIS A 159 -17.72 12.51 -8.14
N GLN A 160 -17.66 11.65 -9.16
CA GLN A 160 -18.17 11.94 -10.51
C GLN A 160 -19.64 11.52 -10.69
N GLY A 161 -20.19 10.70 -9.79
CA GLY A 161 -21.60 10.28 -9.84
C GLY A 161 -22.58 11.21 -9.12
N ASP A 162 -22.06 12.24 -8.43
CA ASP A 162 -22.82 13.22 -7.66
C ASP A 162 -23.01 14.57 -8.42
N GLU A 163 -22.53 14.68 -9.66
CA GLU A 163 -22.78 15.79 -10.62
C GLU A 163 -23.79 15.36 -11.70
#